data_AF-A0A4R4T0R9-F1
#
_entry.id   AF-A0A4R4T0R9-F1
#
_cell.length_a   1.000
_cell.length_b   1.000
_cell.length_c   1.000
_cell.angle_alpha   90.00
_cell.angle_beta   90.00
_cell.angle_gamma   90.00
#
_symmetry.space_group_name_H-M   'P 1'
#
loop_
_entity.id
_entity.type
_entity.pdbx_description
1 polymer ?
#
loop_
_entity_poly.entity_id
_entity_poly.type
_entity_poly.pdbx_seq_one_letter_code
_entity_poly.pdbx_strand_id
1 'polypeptide(L)'
;MIRIVLAALALVPAAPAAPAGTAAPPAPELHVSRSADLTPGETITVTGTGFRPGLKAVAVGLCREGYTNGLKDCDLGGGATFVNIDAHGALPKVTLKARPEFSGIDCMTRQCVIGAGPLPGTVPDAVYDTNTAVVHVGFKGSSFKGGTAVRTSAAPAAADEPGTGGPSTPLWAATVALLVLAGGVVTVVQRRSRQL
;
A
#
# COMPACT_ATOMS: atom_id res chain seq x y z
N MET A 1 35.61 55.17 -30.62
CA MET A 1 36.17 53.80 -30.53
C MET A 1 35.86 53.25 -29.15
N ILE A 2 34.81 52.42 -29.01
CA ILE A 2 34.40 51.81 -27.73
C ILE A 2 34.46 50.30 -27.94
N ARG A 3 35.34 49.62 -27.19
CA ARG A 3 35.52 48.16 -27.26
C ARG A 3 34.49 47.49 -26.35
N ILE A 4 33.56 46.74 -26.95
CA ILE A 4 32.63 45.87 -26.24
C ILE A 4 33.36 44.55 -25.96
N VAL A 5 33.61 44.25 -24.69
CA VAL A 5 34.15 42.97 -24.25
C VAL A 5 32.99 42.00 -24.07
N LEU A 6 32.90 41.00 -24.95
CA LEU A 6 31.99 39.85 -24.79
C LEU A 6 32.53 38.96 -23.67
N ALA A 7 31.89 38.98 -22.49
CA ALA A 7 32.11 37.99 -21.45
C ALA A 7 31.26 36.74 -21.77
N ALA A 8 31.89 35.66 -22.20
CA ALA A 8 31.24 34.37 -22.38
C ALA A 8 30.99 33.74 -20.99
N LEU A 9 29.74 33.82 -20.49
CA LEU A 9 29.31 33.02 -19.35
C LEU A 9 29.23 31.55 -19.80
N ALA A 10 30.19 30.74 -19.36
CA ALA A 10 30.10 29.29 -19.48
C ALA A 10 29.00 28.76 -18.55
N LEU A 11 27.86 28.39 -19.11
CA LEU A 11 26.78 27.70 -18.42
C LEU A 11 27.24 26.26 -18.14
N VAL A 12 27.60 25.98 -16.88
CA VAL A 12 27.88 24.60 -16.44
C VAL A 12 26.53 23.91 -16.26
N PRO A 13 26.21 22.81 -16.98
CA PRO A 13 24.99 22.07 -16.73
C PRO A 13 25.11 21.38 -15.37
N ALA A 14 24.36 21.86 -14.39
CA ALA A 14 24.17 21.17 -13.13
C ALA A 14 23.45 19.84 -13.43
N ALA A 15 24.18 18.73 -13.32
CA ALA A 15 23.57 17.40 -13.40
C ALA A 15 22.53 17.26 -12.28
N PRO A 16 21.28 16.84 -12.58
CA PRO A 16 20.30 16.61 -11.55
C PRO A 16 20.79 15.50 -10.63
N ALA A 17 20.90 15.80 -9.34
CA ALA A 17 21.16 14.79 -8.32
C ALA A 17 20.06 13.73 -8.41
N ALA A 18 20.45 12.47 -8.60
CA ALA A 18 19.52 11.35 -8.60
C ALA A 18 18.77 11.34 -7.25
N PRO A 19 17.43 11.20 -7.25
CA PRO A 19 16.68 11.10 -6.00
C PRO A 19 17.20 9.90 -5.21
N ALA A 20 17.61 10.14 -3.96
CA ALA A 20 17.94 9.06 -3.03
C ALA A 20 16.72 8.14 -2.93
N GLY A 21 16.88 6.87 -3.32
CA GLY A 21 15.82 5.88 -3.30
C GLY A 21 15.17 5.83 -1.93
N THR A 22 13.90 6.22 -1.85
CA THR A 22 13.11 6.04 -0.63
C THR A 22 12.90 4.54 -0.48
N ALA A 23 13.38 3.96 0.62
CA ALA A 23 13.15 2.56 0.91
C ALA A 23 11.64 2.25 0.79
N ALA A 24 11.30 1.19 0.07
CA ALA A 24 9.91 0.78 -0.08
C ALA A 24 9.27 0.63 1.30
N PRO A 25 8.03 1.11 1.50
CA PRO A 25 7.35 0.96 2.78
C PRO A 25 7.32 -0.54 3.16
N PRO A 26 7.49 -0.86 4.46
CA PRO A 26 7.47 -2.24 4.91
C PRO A 26 6.15 -2.89 4.51
N ALA A 27 6.20 -4.12 4.02
CA ALA A 27 5.00 -4.88 3.68
C ALA A 27 4.14 -5.09 4.94
N PRO A 28 2.80 -5.17 4.79
CA PRO A 28 1.92 -5.41 5.92
C PRO A 28 2.22 -6.77 6.56
N GLU A 29 2.27 -6.79 7.88
CA GLU A 29 2.50 -7.99 8.68
C GLU A 29 1.44 -8.09 9.78
N LEU A 30 0.98 -9.31 10.02
CA LEU A 30 0.11 -9.64 11.14
C LEU A 30 0.90 -10.35 12.24
N HIS A 31 0.70 -9.90 13.46
CA HIS A 31 1.12 -10.60 14.66
C HIS A 31 -0.12 -11.20 15.31
N VAL A 32 -0.14 -12.53 15.37
CA VAL A 32 -1.22 -13.29 16.00
C VAL A 32 -0.67 -13.97 17.25
N SER A 33 -1.43 -13.92 18.35
CA SER A 33 -1.00 -14.56 19.60
C SER A 33 -0.85 -16.07 19.45
N ARG A 34 -1.61 -16.67 18.53
CA ARG A 34 -1.56 -18.08 18.19
C ARG A 34 -2.19 -18.33 16.83
N SER A 35 -1.63 -19.28 16.09
CA SER A 35 -2.18 -19.73 14.80
C SER A 35 -1.96 -21.21 14.54
N ALA A 36 -1.27 -21.93 15.42
CA ALA A 36 -1.02 -23.37 15.32
C ALA A 36 -1.64 -24.09 16.52
N ASP A 37 -2.00 -25.36 16.33
CA ASP A 37 -2.61 -26.23 17.34
C ASP A 37 -3.78 -25.57 18.10
N LEU A 38 -4.56 -24.74 17.39
CA LEU A 38 -5.67 -24.00 17.96
C LEU A 38 -6.72 -24.95 18.51
N THR A 39 -7.27 -24.64 19.69
CA THR A 39 -8.43 -25.33 20.22
C THR A 39 -9.72 -24.53 19.95
N PRO A 40 -10.85 -25.19 19.69
CA PRO A 40 -12.12 -24.49 19.50
C PRO A 40 -12.47 -23.58 20.68
N GLY A 41 -12.90 -22.35 20.41
CA GLY A 41 -13.28 -21.34 21.40
C GLY A 41 -12.11 -20.53 21.99
N GLU A 42 -10.86 -20.91 21.67
CA GLU A 42 -9.67 -20.17 22.08
C GLU A 42 -9.72 -18.72 21.58
N THR A 43 -9.26 -17.80 22.43
CA THR A 43 -9.20 -16.37 22.10
C THR A 43 -7.87 -16.08 21.39
N ILE A 44 -7.93 -15.52 20.18
CA ILE A 44 -6.77 -15.10 19.41
C ILE A 44 -6.71 -13.58 19.39
N THR A 45 -5.56 -13.01 19.75
CA THR A 45 -5.30 -11.58 19.60
C THR A 45 -4.57 -11.35 18.28
N VAL A 46 -5.04 -10.38 17.50
CA VAL A 46 -4.46 -9.97 16.22
C VAL A 46 -4.05 -8.51 16.31
N THR A 47 -2.82 -8.21 15.94
CA THR A 47 -2.30 -6.85 15.69
C THR A 47 -1.54 -6.88 14.37
N GLY A 48 -1.13 -5.72 13.86
CA GLY A 48 -0.32 -5.68 12.65
C GLY A 48 0.38 -4.35 12.43
N THR A 49 1.35 -4.35 11.52
CA THR A 49 2.14 -3.18 11.14
C THR A 49 2.40 -3.19 9.63
N GLY A 50 2.95 -2.10 9.08
CA GLY A 50 3.29 -2.02 7.65
C GLY A 50 2.09 -1.82 6.72
N PHE A 51 0.89 -1.57 7.26
CA PHE A 51 -0.26 -1.18 6.45
C PHE A 51 -0.12 0.29 6.02
N ARG A 52 -0.77 0.67 4.92
CA ARG A 52 -0.87 2.07 4.50
C ARG A 52 -1.50 2.90 5.64
N PRO A 53 -0.81 3.95 6.12
CA PRO A 53 -1.35 4.81 7.17
C PRO A 53 -2.71 5.40 6.83
N GLY A 54 -3.62 5.42 7.81
CA GLY A 54 -4.94 6.04 7.69
C GLY A 54 -5.96 5.25 6.84
N LEU A 55 -5.60 4.05 6.34
CA LEU A 55 -6.49 3.19 5.59
C LEU A 55 -7.76 2.88 6.40
N LYS A 56 -8.92 3.01 5.76
CA LYS A 56 -10.24 2.85 6.40
C LYS A 56 -10.85 1.51 6.07
N ALA A 57 -11.69 1.01 6.98
CA ALA A 57 -12.48 -0.21 6.79
C ALA A 57 -11.65 -1.43 6.34
N VAL A 58 -10.52 -1.66 7.01
CA VAL A 58 -9.74 -2.90 6.86
C VAL A 58 -10.49 -4.02 7.57
N ALA A 59 -10.89 -5.04 6.82
CA ALA A 59 -11.50 -6.24 7.37
C ALA A 59 -10.44 -7.09 8.07
N VAL A 60 -10.76 -7.66 9.22
CA VAL A 60 -9.92 -8.59 9.99
C VAL A 60 -10.76 -9.77 10.40
N GLY A 61 -10.31 -11.00 10.16
CA GLY A 61 -11.07 -12.18 10.55
C GLY A 61 -10.41 -13.51 10.24
N LEU A 62 -10.98 -14.58 10.80
CA LEU A 62 -10.70 -15.96 10.41
C LEU A 62 -11.50 -16.27 9.14
N CYS A 63 -10.83 -16.70 8.08
CA CYS A 63 -11.43 -16.93 6.76
C CYS A 63 -10.94 -18.23 6.14
N ARG A 64 -11.67 -18.74 5.15
CA ARG A 64 -11.14 -19.69 4.18
C ARG A 64 -9.93 -19.07 3.45
N GLU A 65 -8.91 -19.87 3.16
CA GLU A 65 -7.83 -19.43 2.25
C GLU A 65 -8.38 -19.07 0.86
N GLY A 66 -7.90 -17.98 0.26
CA GLY A 66 -8.39 -17.50 -1.03
C GLY A 66 -9.81 -16.92 -0.98
N TYR A 67 -10.22 -16.38 0.17
CA TYR A 67 -11.51 -15.69 0.32
C TYR A 67 -11.68 -14.60 -0.74
N THR A 68 -12.90 -14.49 -1.26
CA THR A 68 -13.30 -13.43 -2.21
C THR A 68 -14.48 -12.62 -1.69
N ASN A 69 -15.22 -13.17 -0.72
CA ASN A 69 -16.36 -12.52 -0.10
C ASN A 69 -16.30 -12.65 1.42
N GLY A 70 -15.91 -11.59 2.12
CA GLY A 70 -15.79 -11.61 3.59
C GLY A 70 -17.08 -11.98 4.34
N LEU A 71 -18.26 -11.77 3.77
CA LEU A 71 -19.52 -12.13 4.45
C LEU A 71 -19.82 -13.63 4.41
N LYS A 72 -19.28 -14.34 3.41
CA LYS A 72 -19.51 -15.78 3.21
C LYS A 72 -18.29 -16.62 3.56
N ASP A 73 -17.11 -16.03 3.42
CA ASP A 73 -15.84 -16.74 3.48
C ASP A 73 -15.12 -16.55 4.81
N CYS A 74 -15.61 -15.65 5.66
CA CYS A 74 -15.04 -15.36 6.97
C CYS A 74 -16.03 -15.58 8.11
N ASP A 75 -15.45 -15.78 9.28
CA ASP A 75 -16.14 -16.07 10.51
C ASP A 75 -16.68 -14.80 11.19
N LEU A 76 -17.83 -14.32 10.72
CA LEU A 76 -18.51 -13.17 11.34
C LEU A 76 -18.94 -13.44 12.79
N GLY A 77 -19.28 -14.69 13.12
CA GLY A 77 -19.66 -15.10 14.48
C GLY A 77 -18.46 -15.24 15.43
N GLY A 78 -17.25 -15.34 14.89
CA GLY A 78 -15.99 -15.47 15.62
C GLY A 78 -15.30 -14.13 15.88
N GLY A 79 -15.94 -13.00 15.61
CA GLY A 79 -15.39 -11.67 15.88
C GLY A 79 -14.70 -11.00 14.69
N ALA A 80 -14.89 -11.52 13.46
CA ALA A 80 -14.45 -10.78 12.28
C ALA A 80 -15.09 -9.38 12.23
N THR A 81 -14.30 -8.36 11.90
CA THR A 81 -14.71 -6.96 12.05
C THR A 81 -13.95 -6.03 11.09
N PHE A 82 -14.36 -4.77 11.06
CA PHE A 82 -13.64 -3.69 10.36
C PHE A 82 -12.91 -2.80 11.34
N VAL A 83 -11.67 -2.44 11.01
CA VAL A 83 -10.86 -1.48 11.76
C VAL A 83 -10.29 -0.41 10.83
N ASN A 84 -9.81 0.67 11.43
CA ASN A 84 -9.05 1.68 10.74
C ASN A 84 -7.58 1.54 11.12
N ILE A 85 -6.70 1.64 10.12
CA ILE A 85 -5.26 1.72 10.33
C ILE A 85 -4.92 3.11 10.85
N ASP A 86 -4.03 3.17 11.84
CA ASP A 86 -3.62 4.43 12.43
C ASP A 86 -2.68 5.25 11.52
N ALA A 87 -2.23 6.39 12.03
CA ALA A 87 -1.32 7.28 11.31
C ALA A 87 0.10 6.71 11.11
N HIS A 88 0.43 5.61 11.76
CA HIS A 88 1.73 4.95 11.70
C HIS A 88 1.68 3.63 10.90
N GLY A 89 0.53 3.27 10.34
CA GLY A 89 0.39 2.00 9.61
C GLY A 89 0.16 0.80 10.53
N ALA A 90 -0.23 1.03 11.78
CA ALA A 90 -0.53 -0.03 12.73
C ALA A 90 -2.02 -0.40 12.70
N LEU A 91 -2.26 -1.70 12.70
CA LEU A 91 -3.57 -2.30 12.85
C LEU A 91 -3.88 -2.42 14.35
N PRO A 92 -4.98 -1.81 14.84
CA PRO A 92 -5.33 -1.87 16.26
C PRO A 92 -5.63 -3.30 16.69
N LYS A 93 -5.53 -3.56 18.00
CA LYS A 93 -5.78 -4.89 18.56
C LYS A 93 -7.21 -5.36 18.25
N VAL A 94 -7.32 -6.52 17.60
CA VAL A 94 -8.57 -7.25 17.36
C VAL A 94 -8.54 -8.57 18.12
N THR A 95 -9.70 -9.01 18.61
CA THR A 95 -9.86 -10.30 19.27
C THR A 95 -10.79 -11.17 18.46
N LEU A 96 -10.31 -12.37 18.11
CA LEU A 96 -11.07 -13.40 17.40
C LEU A 96 -11.28 -14.63 18.29
N LYS A 97 -12.30 -15.42 17.97
CA LYS A 97 -12.53 -16.75 18.51
C LYS A 97 -12.15 -17.79 17.49
N ALA A 98 -11.33 -18.76 17.89
CA ALA A 98 -10.94 -19.88 17.05
C ALA A 98 -12.14 -20.82 16.88
N ARG A 99 -12.87 -20.72 15.76
CA ARG A 99 -13.94 -21.67 15.43
C ARG A 99 -13.51 -22.48 14.22
N PRO A 100 -13.38 -23.81 14.34
CA PRO A 100 -12.99 -24.63 13.20
C PRO A 100 -14.07 -24.64 12.11
N GLU A 101 -15.32 -24.36 12.47
CA GLU A 101 -16.46 -24.35 11.55
C GLU A 101 -17.22 -23.03 11.60
N PHE A 102 -17.53 -22.47 10.43
CA PHE A 102 -18.32 -21.25 10.27
C PHE A 102 -18.84 -21.16 8.83
N SER A 103 -20.05 -20.63 8.58
CA SER A 103 -20.55 -20.37 7.21
C SER A 103 -20.46 -21.58 6.24
N GLY A 104 -20.55 -22.82 6.74
CA GLY A 104 -20.34 -24.05 5.95
C GLY A 104 -18.88 -24.34 5.58
N ILE A 105 -17.95 -23.54 6.10
CA ILE A 105 -16.51 -23.72 6.03
C ILE A 105 -16.05 -24.55 7.22
N ASP A 106 -15.19 -25.53 6.96
CA ASP A 106 -14.57 -26.38 7.96
C ASP A 106 -13.05 -26.37 7.77
N CYS A 107 -12.36 -25.70 8.70
CA CYS A 107 -10.92 -25.52 8.75
C CYS A 107 -10.16 -26.77 9.24
N MET A 108 -10.85 -27.83 9.65
CA MET A 108 -10.25 -29.14 9.89
C MET A 108 -9.96 -29.86 8.57
N THR A 109 -10.75 -29.59 7.53
CA THR A 109 -10.67 -30.25 6.21
C THR A 109 -10.13 -29.37 5.09
N ARG A 110 -9.93 -28.07 5.31
CA ARG A 110 -9.24 -27.16 4.38
C ARG A 110 -8.41 -26.11 5.08
N GLN A 111 -7.47 -25.51 4.35
CA GLN A 111 -6.66 -24.42 4.88
C GLN A 111 -7.53 -23.18 5.11
N CYS A 112 -7.40 -22.62 6.31
CA CYS A 112 -7.98 -21.34 6.71
C CYS A 112 -6.87 -20.37 7.08
N VAL A 113 -7.20 -19.08 7.14
CA VAL A 113 -6.25 -18.01 7.44
C VAL A 113 -6.86 -17.00 8.39
N ILE A 114 -6.04 -16.36 9.20
CA ILE A 114 -6.39 -15.04 9.76
C ILE A 114 -5.93 -14.01 8.75
N GLY A 115 -6.86 -13.29 8.16
CA GLY A 115 -6.59 -12.26 7.16
C GLY A 115 -6.87 -10.86 7.68
N ALA A 116 -6.10 -9.89 7.19
CA ALA A 116 -6.41 -8.49 7.30
C ALA A 116 -6.14 -7.77 5.97
N GLY A 117 -7.11 -6.99 5.50
CA GLY A 117 -6.98 -6.20 4.28
C GLY A 117 -8.26 -5.44 3.94
N PRO A 118 -8.22 -4.51 2.97
CA PRO A 118 -9.43 -3.95 2.37
C PRO A 118 -10.34 -5.05 1.83
N LEU A 119 -11.63 -4.77 1.64
CA LEU A 119 -12.47 -5.72 0.92
C LEU A 119 -12.11 -5.72 -0.57
N PRO A 120 -12.06 -6.90 -1.23
CA PRO A 120 -11.93 -6.97 -2.68
C PRO A 120 -12.97 -6.07 -3.37
N GLY A 121 -12.53 -5.26 -4.33
CA GLY A 121 -13.39 -4.34 -5.09
C GLY A 121 -13.77 -3.03 -4.40
N THR A 122 -13.38 -2.81 -3.13
CA THR A 122 -13.59 -1.51 -2.44
C THR A 122 -12.43 -0.54 -2.61
N VAL A 123 -11.28 -1.03 -3.05
CA VAL A 123 -10.08 -0.26 -3.37
C VAL A 123 -9.47 -0.81 -4.68
N PRO A 124 -8.62 -0.04 -5.38
CA PRO A 124 -7.88 -0.57 -6.52
C PRO A 124 -7.01 -1.78 -6.14
N ASP A 125 -6.84 -2.73 -7.06
CA ASP A 125 -6.13 -4.00 -6.81
C ASP A 125 -4.72 -3.77 -6.24
N ALA A 126 -3.96 -2.81 -6.79
CA ALA A 126 -2.65 -2.46 -6.26
C ALA A 126 -2.67 -2.02 -4.78
N VAL A 127 -3.75 -1.36 -4.33
CA VAL A 127 -3.94 -1.01 -2.92
C VAL A 127 -4.33 -2.24 -2.11
N TYR A 128 -5.21 -3.08 -2.63
CA TYR A 128 -5.60 -4.34 -1.97
C TYR A 128 -4.37 -5.24 -1.75
N ASP A 129 -3.59 -5.50 -2.79
CA ASP A 129 -2.43 -6.40 -2.77
C ASP A 129 -1.36 -5.89 -1.79
N THR A 130 -1.05 -4.60 -1.83
CA THR A 130 -0.03 -4.00 -0.93
C THR A 130 -0.50 -3.81 0.51
N ASN A 131 -1.78 -4.06 0.82
CA ASN A 131 -2.36 -3.87 2.15
C ASN A 131 -3.07 -5.11 2.69
N THR A 132 -2.76 -6.28 2.14
CA THR A 132 -3.32 -7.55 2.59
C THR A 132 -2.24 -8.42 3.20
N ALA A 133 -2.50 -8.89 4.42
CA ALA A 133 -1.64 -9.82 5.14
C ALA A 133 -2.48 -11.01 5.63
N VAL A 134 -1.93 -12.21 5.51
CA VAL A 134 -2.60 -13.44 5.97
C VAL A 134 -1.64 -14.31 6.78
N VAL A 135 -2.20 -15.02 7.78
CA VAL A 135 -1.49 -16.02 8.55
C VAL A 135 -2.26 -17.32 8.47
N HIS A 136 -1.63 -18.38 7.98
CA HIS A 136 -2.20 -19.72 7.97
C HIS A 136 -2.56 -20.16 9.38
N VAL A 137 -3.74 -20.77 9.55
CA VAL A 137 -4.15 -21.39 10.80
C VAL A 137 -4.10 -22.91 10.74
N GLY A 138 -3.85 -23.52 11.89
CA GLY A 138 -3.89 -24.96 12.11
C GLY A 138 -4.63 -25.26 13.39
N PHE A 139 -5.70 -26.02 13.31
CA PHE A 139 -6.41 -26.51 14.49
C PHE A 139 -5.78 -27.82 14.95
N LYS A 140 -5.80 -28.05 16.27
CA LYS A 140 -5.31 -29.31 16.85
C LYS A 140 -6.05 -30.49 16.24
N GLY A 141 -5.31 -31.43 15.66
CA GLY A 141 -5.86 -32.61 14.99
C GLY A 141 -6.16 -32.42 13.50
N SER A 142 -6.01 -31.21 12.96
CA SER A 142 -6.03 -30.98 11.51
C SER A 142 -4.68 -31.33 10.87
N SER A 143 -4.68 -31.55 9.56
CA SER A 143 -3.43 -31.69 8.76
C SER A 143 -2.71 -30.36 8.54
N PHE A 144 -3.35 -29.23 8.87
CA PHE A 144 -2.81 -27.89 8.67
C PHE A 144 -2.04 -27.45 9.90
N LYS A 145 -0.77 -27.06 9.72
CA LYS A 145 0.12 -26.71 10.85
C LYS A 145 -0.11 -25.30 11.38
N GLY A 146 -0.57 -24.37 10.55
CA GLY A 146 -0.65 -22.96 10.89
C GLY A 146 0.73 -22.32 11.12
N GLY A 147 0.75 -21.03 11.46
CA GLY A 147 1.98 -20.31 11.81
C GLY A 147 2.78 -19.75 10.64
N THR A 148 2.50 -20.17 9.41
CA THR A 148 3.11 -19.56 8.23
C THR A 148 2.40 -18.25 7.89
N ALA A 149 3.09 -17.13 8.06
CA ALA A 149 2.67 -15.87 7.46
C ALA A 149 2.83 -15.99 5.94
N VAL A 150 1.73 -15.87 5.20
CA VAL A 150 1.74 -15.84 3.74
C VAL A 150 1.43 -14.41 3.32
N ARG A 151 2.26 -13.85 2.45
CA ARG A 151 2.04 -12.52 1.89
C ARG A 151 1.15 -12.66 0.67
N THR A 152 0.15 -11.78 0.52
CA THR A 152 -0.44 -11.55 -0.80
C THR A 152 0.55 -10.69 -1.59
N SER A 153 1.51 -11.38 -2.21
CA SER A 153 2.60 -10.87 -3.05
C SER A 153 3.69 -10.04 -2.33
N ALA A 154 4.95 -10.39 -2.63
CA ALA A 154 6.02 -9.41 -2.54
C ALA A 154 5.69 -8.28 -3.53
N ALA A 155 5.95 -7.03 -3.14
CA ALA A 155 6.00 -5.95 -4.12
C ALA A 155 6.84 -6.44 -5.32
N PRO A 156 6.41 -6.23 -6.58
CA PRO A 156 7.30 -6.42 -7.70
C PRO A 156 8.60 -5.69 -7.37
N ALA A 157 9.74 -6.36 -7.52
CA ALA A 157 11.02 -5.65 -7.56
C ALA A 157 10.80 -4.47 -8.51
N ALA A 158 11.09 -3.26 -8.05
CA ALA A 158 10.84 -2.04 -8.79
C ALA A 158 11.34 -2.22 -10.22
N ALA A 159 10.41 -2.49 -11.14
CA ALA A 159 10.66 -2.26 -12.54
C ALA A 159 10.73 -0.74 -12.65
N ASP A 160 11.72 -0.26 -13.40
CA ASP A 160 11.87 1.14 -13.79
C ASP A 160 10.64 1.60 -14.60
N GLU A 161 9.52 1.82 -13.92
CA GLU A 161 8.34 2.48 -14.50
C GLU A 161 8.22 3.90 -13.97
N PRO A 162 7.79 4.87 -14.81
CA PRO A 162 7.74 6.28 -14.42
C PRO A 162 6.74 6.48 -13.28
N GLY A 163 7.26 6.80 -12.09
CA GLY A 163 6.48 6.92 -10.87
C GLY A 163 5.28 7.86 -10.97
N THR A 164 4.10 7.34 -10.66
CA THR A 164 2.84 8.10 -10.54
C THR A 164 2.54 8.56 -9.10
N GLY A 165 3.47 8.35 -8.17
CA GLY A 165 3.32 8.68 -6.75
C GLY A 165 3.91 10.02 -6.29
N GLY A 166 4.44 10.83 -7.22
CA GLY A 166 5.02 12.15 -6.92
C GLY A 166 4.42 13.25 -7.81
N PRO A 167 4.67 14.54 -7.52
CA PRO A 167 4.29 15.63 -8.41
C PRO A 167 4.84 15.32 -9.81
N SER A 168 3.94 15.12 -10.76
CA SER A 168 4.24 14.66 -12.11
C SER A 168 5.25 15.61 -12.79
N THR A 169 6.51 15.20 -12.81
CA THR A 169 7.63 15.93 -13.45
C THR A 169 7.36 16.32 -14.90
N PRO A 170 6.70 15.53 -15.77
CA PRO A 170 6.38 15.99 -17.13
C PRO A 170 5.36 17.14 -17.13
N LEU A 171 4.42 17.12 -16.20
CA LEU A 171 3.38 18.14 -16.04
C LEU A 171 3.97 19.44 -15.47
N TRP A 172 4.91 19.34 -14.53
CA TRP A 172 5.69 20.48 -14.05
C TRP A 172 6.59 21.06 -15.14
N ALA A 173 7.26 20.22 -15.92
CA ALA A 173 8.08 20.66 -17.06
C ALA A 173 7.23 21.37 -18.11
N ALA A 174 6.05 20.82 -18.43
CA ALA A 174 5.09 21.45 -19.33
C ALA A 174 4.61 22.81 -18.80
N THR A 175 4.35 22.91 -17.49
CA THR A 175 3.92 24.16 -16.84
C THR A 175 5.03 25.22 -16.89
N VAL A 176 6.28 24.85 -16.60
CA VAL A 176 7.43 25.76 -16.67
C VAL A 176 7.68 26.22 -18.12
N ALA A 177 7.62 25.31 -19.09
CA ALA A 177 7.76 25.64 -20.51
C ALA A 177 6.68 26.64 -20.96
N LEU A 178 5.44 26.44 -20.53
CA LEU A 178 4.33 27.35 -20.82
C LEU A 178 4.57 28.75 -20.22
N LEU A 179 5.05 28.83 -18.98
CA LEU A 179 5.36 30.10 -18.31
C LEU A 179 6.51 30.85 -18.99
N VAL A 180 7.54 30.14 -19.45
CA VAL A 180 8.66 30.74 -20.20
C VAL A 180 8.20 31.27 -21.56
N LEU A 181 7.37 30.51 -22.28
CA LEU A 181 6.80 30.95 -23.56
C LEU A 181 5.90 32.18 -23.38
N ALA A 182 5.03 32.19 -22.37
CA ALA A 182 4.19 33.33 -22.05
C ALA A 182 5.01 34.58 -21.69
N GLY A 183 6.06 34.42 -20.86
CA GLY A 183 6.99 35.51 -20.53
C GLY A 183 7.75 36.04 -21.75
N GLY A 184 8.14 35.15 -22.67
CA GLY A 184 8.77 35.51 -23.95
C GLY A 184 7.86 36.35 -24.84
N VAL A 185 6.58 35.99 -24.93
CA VAL A 185 5.58 36.76 -25.70
C VAL A 185 5.37 38.15 -25.09
N VAL A 186 5.24 38.25 -23.76
CA VAL A 186 5.06 39.53 -23.07
C VAL A 186 6.26 40.47 -23.27
N THR A 187 7.49 39.95 -23.21
CA THR A 187 8.70 40.74 -23.41
C THR A 187 8.85 41.22 -24.86
N VAL A 188 8.48 40.40 -25.85
CA VAL A 188 8.48 40.80 -27.27
C VAL A 188 7.43 41.89 -27.54
N VAL A 189 6.23 41.76 -26.98
CA VAL A 189 5.15 42.76 -27.12
C VAL A 189 5.55 44.08 -26.46
N GLN A 190 6.09 44.05 -25.23
CA GLN A 190 6.55 45.26 -24.54
C GLN A 190 7.72 45.95 -25.25
N ARG A 191 8.62 45.18 -25.89
CA ARG A 191 9.74 45.74 -26.64
C ARG A 191 9.26 46.42 -27.92
N ARG A 192 8.25 45.86 -28.59
CA ARG A 192 7.63 46.48 -29.77
C ARG A 192 6.83 47.74 -29.43
N SER A 193 6.12 47.76 -28.30
CA SER A 193 5.34 48.94 -27.89
C SER A 193 6.19 50.12 -27.40
N ARG A 194 7.46 49.89 -27.07
CA ARG A 194 8.42 50.94 -26.67
C ARG A 194 9.21 51.53 -27.85
N GLN A 195 9.06 50.97 -29.06
CA GLN A 195 9.74 51.45 -30.28
C GLN A 195 8.80 52.18 -31.25
N LEU A 196 7.54 52.37 -30.86
CA LEU A 196 6.57 53.27 -31.47
C LEU A 196 6.41 54.50 -30.56
#